data_AF-A0A383C6X0-F1
#
_entry.id   AF-A0A383C6X0-F1
#
_cell.length_a   1.000
_cell.length_b   1.000
_cell.length_c   1.000
_cell.angle_alpha   90.00
_cell.angle_beta   90.00
_cell.angle_gamma   90.00
#
_symmetry.space_group_name_H-M   'P 1'
#
loop_
_entity.id
_entity.type
_entity.pdbx_description
1 polymer ?
#
loop_
_entity_poly.entity_id
_entity_poly.type
_entity_poly.pdbx_seq_one_letter_code
_entity_poly.pdbx_strand_id
1 'polypeptide(L)'
;NISTKGRATIFNFSKTEFDLNKFSTKSTTFPKVQEQSTLKLFNCAQSLINENIKFLHFKNMICEKTYLKNIKQELLKRIYLPLYLPLLALVACFLILKSKDNHEYTYFKFKLFLIGIIFLIISEVSIRYAGLNNKYNLIFILTPIILFLSMRTIFNNQLRFEK
;
A
#
# COMPACT_ATOMS: atom_id res chain seq x y z
N ASN A 1 -44.74 -44.47 -15.02
CA ASN A 1 -45.07 -45.32 -13.85
C ASN A 1 -44.09 -45.07 -12.73
N ILE A 2 -44.51 -44.30 -11.73
CA ILE A 2 -43.78 -44.01 -10.50
C ILE A 2 -43.97 -45.21 -9.56
N SER A 3 -42.87 -45.89 -9.22
CA SER A 3 -42.87 -47.00 -8.26
C SER A 3 -42.37 -46.51 -6.90
N THR A 4 -43.23 -46.71 -5.91
CA THR A 4 -43.10 -46.41 -4.49
C THR A 4 -42.18 -47.41 -3.78
N LYS A 5 -41.09 -46.91 -3.19
CA LYS A 5 -40.36 -47.38 -1.98
C LYS A 5 -38.96 -46.76 -2.00
N GLY A 6 -38.58 -46.05 -0.94
CA GLY A 6 -37.30 -45.34 -0.84
C GLY A 6 -36.11 -46.27 -1.12
N ARG A 7 -35.55 -46.17 -2.32
CA ARG A 7 -34.28 -46.79 -2.69
C ARG A 7 -33.24 -45.68 -2.71
N ALA A 8 -32.36 -45.65 -1.72
CA ALA A 8 -31.14 -44.86 -1.80
C ALA A 8 -30.27 -45.48 -2.90
N THR A 9 -30.12 -44.77 -4.01
CA THR A 9 -29.17 -45.13 -5.07
C THR A 9 -27.75 -44.84 -4.55
N ILE A 10 -27.02 -45.89 -4.19
CA ILE A 10 -25.60 -45.79 -3.82
C ILE A 10 -24.80 -45.70 -5.12
N PHE A 11 -24.26 -44.52 -5.42
CA PHE A 11 -23.37 -44.31 -6.56
C PHE A 11 -21.95 -44.78 -6.19
N ASN A 12 -21.49 -45.89 -6.77
CA ASN A 12 -20.09 -46.30 -6.69
C ASN A 12 -19.33 -45.73 -7.88
N PHE A 13 -18.59 -44.63 -7.67
CA PHE A 13 -17.68 -44.09 -8.66
C PHE A 13 -16.39 -44.92 -8.68
N SER A 14 -16.10 -45.59 -9.82
CA SER A 14 -14.86 -46.36 -9.99
C SER A 14 -13.66 -45.46 -10.32
N LYS A 15 -13.89 -44.42 -11.13
CA LYS A 15 -12.91 -43.38 -11.49
C LYS A 15 -13.63 -42.07 -11.72
N THR A 16 -13.01 -40.98 -11.29
CA THR A 16 -13.45 -39.61 -11.58
C THR A 16 -12.57 -39.06 -12.68
N GLU A 17 -13.13 -38.78 -13.85
CA GLU A 17 -12.42 -38.09 -14.93
C GLU A 17 -12.56 -36.58 -14.72
N PHE A 18 -11.43 -35.92 -14.48
CA PHE A 18 -11.37 -34.49 -14.22
C PHE A 18 -10.75 -33.80 -15.44
N ASP A 19 -11.54 -33.00 -16.14
CA ASP A 19 -11.08 -32.26 -17.31
C ASP A 19 -10.18 -31.08 -16.89
N LEU A 20 -8.87 -31.34 -16.84
CA LEU A 20 -7.85 -30.36 -16.43
C LEU A 20 -7.74 -29.17 -17.39
N ASN A 21 -8.22 -29.27 -18.64
CA ASN A 21 -8.14 -28.18 -19.62
C ASN A 21 -9.05 -26.99 -19.26
N LYS A 22 -10.08 -27.23 -18.44
CA LYS A 22 -10.93 -26.14 -17.89
C LYS A 22 -10.31 -25.44 -16.69
N PHE A 23 -9.22 -25.96 -16.14
CA PHE A 23 -8.52 -25.39 -15.00
C PHE A 23 -7.25 -24.68 -15.48
N SER A 24 -7.32 -23.36 -15.66
CA SER A 24 -6.12 -22.55 -15.78
C SER A 24 -5.32 -22.62 -14.49
N THR A 25 -3.99 -22.79 -14.59
CA THR A 25 -3.12 -22.84 -13.42
C THR A 25 -3.22 -21.52 -12.65
N LYS A 26 -3.59 -21.57 -11.36
CA LYS A 26 -3.54 -20.40 -10.46
C LYS A 26 -2.12 -19.93 -10.16
N SER A 27 -1.12 -20.63 -10.69
CA SER A 27 0.31 -20.35 -10.57
C SER A 27 0.66 -19.05 -11.30
N THR A 28 1.31 -18.12 -10.61
CA THR A 28 1.81 -16.88 -11.22
C THR A 28 2.98 -17.21 -12.14
N THR A 29 2.77 -17.12 -13.46
CA THR A 29 3.82 -17.35 -14.47
C THR A 29 4.82 -16.19 -14.58
N PHE A 30 4.47 -15.03 -14.00
CA PHE A 30 5.31 -13.82 -13.97
C PHE A 30 5.40 -13.25 -12.55
N PRO A 31 6.54 -12.62 -12.17
CA PRO A 31 6.73 -11.99 -10.87
C PRO A 31 5.73 -10.84 -10.64
N LYS A 32 5.26 -10.70 -9.39
CA LYS A 32 4.27 -9.66 -9.02
C LYS A 32 4.84 -8.26 -9.24
N VAL A 33 3.98 -7.28 -9.50
CA VAL A 33 4.37 -5.85 -9.65
C VAL A 33 5.22 -5.36 -8.47
N GLN A 34 4.93 -5.86 -7.27
CA GLN A 34 5.67 -5.58 -6.03
C GLN A 34 7.14 -6.06 -6.06
N GLU A 35 7.41 -7.16 -6.75
CA GLU A 35 8.74 -7.80 -6.88
C GLU A 35 9.57 -7.18 -8.03
N GLN A 36 8.95 -6.35 -8.87
CA GLN A 36 9.63 -5.71 -9.99
C GLN A 36 10.51 -4.53 -9.52
N SER A 37 11.63 -4.33 -10.21
CA SER A 37 12.49 -3.17 -9.97
C SER A 37 11.79 -1.86 -10.34
N THR A 38 12.05 -0.78 -9.59
CA THR A 38 11.44 0.55 -9.82
C THR A 38 11.70 1.06 -11.25
N LEU A 39 12.90 0.83 -11.79
CA LEU A 39 13.26 1.24 -13.15
C LEU A 39 12.38 0.57 -14.22
N LYS A 40 12.15 -0.75 -14.10
CA LYS A 40 11.26 -1.49 -15.01
C LYS A 40 9.82 -0.99 -14.93
N LEU A 41 9.30 -0.76 -13.71
CA LEU A 41 7.96 -0.22 -13.50
C LEU A 41 7.81 1.18 -14.11
N PHE A 42 8.82 2.04 -13.93
CA PHE A 42 8.83 3.39 -14.49
C PHE A 42 8.88 3.38 -16.02
N ASN A 43 9.76 2.57 -16.61
CA ASN A 43 9.87 2.43 -18.06
C ASN A 43 8.57 1.88 -18.68
N CYS A 44 7.95 0.88 -18.03
CA CYS A 44 6.66 0.36 -18.45
C CYS A 44 5.55 1.43 -18.36
N ALA A 45 5.48 2.20 -17.27
CA ALA A 45 4.52 3.29 -17.14
C ALA A 45 4.72 4.36 -18.21
N GLN A 46 5.97 4.73 -18.52
CA GLN A 46 6.30 5.71 -19.55
C GLN A 46 5.90 5.23 -20.95
N SER A 47 6.16 3.96 -21.27
CA SER A 47 5.78 3.35 -22.55
C SER A 47 4.27 3.28 -22.74
N LEU A 48 3.51 3.00 -21.66
CA LEU A 48 2.04 2.99 -21.72
C LEU A 48 1.40 4.38 -21.86
N ILE A 49 2.11 5.44 -21.42
CA ILE A 49 1.64 6.82 -21.53
C ILE A 49 2.03 7.44 -22.88
N ASN A 50 3.25 7.16 -23.37
CA ASN A 50 3.74 7.65 -24.65
C ASN A 50 3.75 6.53 -25.69
N GLU A 51 2.72 6.49 -26.55
CA GLU A 51 2.55 5.48 -27.62
C GLU A 51 3.72 5.46 -28.64
N ASN A 52 4.55 6.52 -28.66
CA ASN A 52 5.73 6.64 -29.52
C ASN A 52 6.97 5.87 -29.02
N ILE A 53 6.97 5.37 -27.77
CA ILE A 53 8.07 4.56 -27.23
C ILE A 53 7.71 3.08 -27.42
N LYS A 54 7.86 2.61 -28.67
CA LYS A 54 7.96 1.17 -28.95
C LYS A 54 9.30 0.69 -28.41
N PHE A 55 9.35 0.12 -27.21
CA PHE A 55 10.25 -0.99 -26.84
C PHE A 55 10.21 -1.30 -25.34
N LEU A 56 9.71 -2.49 -24.98
CA LEU A 56 10.52 -3.65 -24.57
C LEU A 56 9.49 -4.75 -24.25
N HIS A 57 9.51 -5.85 -24.98
CA HIS A 57 8.81 -7.05 -24.52
C HIS A 57 9.52 -7.50 -23.23
N PHE A 58 9.05 -7.03 -22.07
CA PHE A 58 9.57 -7.47 -20.80
C PHE A 58 9.16 -8.94 -20.64
N LYS A 59 10.07 -9.85 -20.99
CA LYS A 59 9.86 -11.31 -20.94
C LYS A 59 9.29 -11.80 -19.60
N ASN A 60 9.46 -11.01 -18.54
CA ASN A 60 9.07 -11.33 -17.16
C ASN A 60 8.14 -10.27 -16.51
N MET A 61 7.42 -9.44 -17.29
CA MET A 61 6.48 -8.47 -16.73
C MET A 61 5.34 -8.14 -17.70
N ILE A 62 4.10 -8.19 -17.22
CA ILE A 62 2.91 -7.74 -17.95
C ILE A 62 2.87 -6.22 -17.92
N CYS A 63 3.04 -5.59 -19.09
CA CYS A 63 3.00 -4.15 -19.28
C CYS A 63 1.80 -3.77 -20.16
N GLU A 64 0.61 -3.81 -19.56
CA GLU A 64 -0.67 -3.54 -20.24
C GLU A 64 -1.41 -2.36 -19.62
N LYS A 65 -2.28 -1.70 -20.40
CA LYS A 65 -3.09 -0.55 -19.93
C LYS A 65 -3.96 -0.91 -18.71
N THR A 66 -4.43 -2.15 -18.60
CA THR A 66 -5.19 -2.68 -17.45
C THR A 66 -4.39 -2.66 -16.14
N TYR A 67 -3.09 -2.92 -16.20
CA TYR A 67 -2.18 -2.97 -15.05
C TYR A 67 -1.52 -1.64 -14.71
N LEU A 68 -1.68 -0.62 -15.56
CA LEU A 68 -1.07 0.71 -15.39
C LEU A 68 -1.41 1.34 -14.03
N LYS A 69 -2.64 1.14 -13.53
CA LYS A 69 -3.06 1.62 -12.22
C LYS A 69 -2.21 1.03 -11.10
N ASN A 70 -2.01 -0.29 -11.11
CA ASN A 70 -1.24 -1.00 -10.09
C ASN A 70 0.24 -0.60 -10.15
N ILE A 71 0.78 -0.42 -11.35
CA ILE A 71 2.16 0.06 -11.55
C ILE A 71 2.34 1.46 -10.97
N LYS A 72 1.42 2.40 -11.28
CA LYS A 72 1.44 3.76 -10.72
C LYS A 72 1.33 3.74 -9.19
N GLN A 73 0.44 2.91 -8.64
CA GLN A 73 0.24 2.81 -7.20
C GLN A 73 1.49 2.30 -6.48
N GLU A 74 2.17 1.28 -7.00
CA GLU A 74 3.41 0.76 -6.42
C GLU A 74 4.57 1.76 -6.53
N LEU A 75 4.70 2.46 -7.66
CA LEU A 75 5.69 3.54 -7.81
C LEU A 75 5.45 4.67 -6.79
N LEU A 76 4.20 5.11 -6.63
CA LEU A 76 3.82 6.11 -5.65
C LEU A 76 4.09 5.64 -4.22
N LYS A 77 3.75 4.39 -3.90
CA LYS A 77 4.01 3.77 -2.58
C LYS A 77 5.49 3.83 -2.21
N ARG A 78 6.39 3.56 -3.18
CA ARG A 78 7.85 3.58 -2.97
C ARG A 78 8.41 4.97 -2.66
N ILE A 79 7.78 6.04 -3.16
CA ILE A 79 8.20 7.42 -2.88
C ILE A 79 7.54 7.95 -1.60
N TYR A 80 6.26 7.63 -1.42
CA TYR A 80 5.42 8.15 -0.34
C TYR A 80 5.78 7.57 1.03
N LEU A 81 6.00 6.25 1.13
CA LEU A 81 6.22 5.59 2.42
C LEU A 81 7.49 6.09 3.15
N PRO A 82 8.64 6.30 2.46
CA PRO A 82 9.83 6.87 3.09
C PRO A 82 9.61 8.28 3.68
N LEU A 83 8.71 9.09 3.11
CA LEU A 83 8.44 10.46 3.57
C LEU A 83 7.71 10.50 4.93
N TYR A 84 7.01 9.43 5.31
CA TYR A 84 6.36 9.33 6.62
C TYR A 84 7.35 9.01 7.74
N LEU A 85 8.55 8.49 7.44
CA LEU A 85 9.53 8.14 8.47
C LEU A 85 10.04 9.38 9.23
N PRO A 86 10.47 10.48 8.58
CA PRO A 86 10.84 11.71 9.28
C PRO A 86 9.70 12.30 10.12
N LEU A 87 8.45 12.20 9.62
CA LEU A 87 7.27 12.65 10.36
C LEU A 87 7.07 11.87 11.66
N LEU A 88 7.15 10.54 11.61
CA LEU A 88 7.01 9.69 12.79
C LEU A 88 8.17 9.87 13.77
N ALA A 89 9.39 10.03 13.25
CA ALA A 89 10.56 10.35 14.07
C ALA A 89 10.36 11.68 14.81
N LEU A 90 9.84 12.71 14.13
CA LEU A 90 9.54 13.99 14.74
C LEU A 90 8.47 13.87 15.83
N VAL A 91 7.40 13.09 15.61
CA VAL A 91 6.38 12.80 16.65
C VAL A 91 7.02 12.15 17.87
N ALA A 92 7.97 11.22 17.68
CA ALA A 92 8.69 10.63 18.79
C ALA A 92 9.56 11.66 19.53
N CYS A 93 10.17 12.63 18.83
CA CYS A 93 10.95 13.70 19.46
C CYS A 93 10.15 14.56 20.45
N PHE A 94 8.82 14.66 20.30
CA PHE A 94 7.98 15.37 21.28
C PHE A 94 8.07 14.77 22.69
N LEU A 95 8.47 13.50 22.85
CA LEU A 95 8.71 12.89 24.16
C LEU A 95 9.72 13.66 25.01
N ILE A 96 10.69 14.34 24.38
CA ILE A 96 11.75 15.09 25.06
C ILE A 96 11.20 16.34 25.74
N LEU A 97 10.06 16.86 25.29
CA LEU A 97 9.43 18.08 25.84
C LEU A 97 8.78 17.88 27.21
N LYS A 98 8.83 16.67 27.78
CA LYS A 98 8.26 16.44 29.10
C LYS A 98 9.18 15.57 29.91
N SER A 99 9.56 16.05 31.10
CA SER A 99 10.36 15.25 32.02
C SER A 99 9.64 13.96 32.41
N LYS A 100 10.41 12.87 32.51
CA LYS A 100 9.93 11.56 32.93
C LYS A 100 9.37 11.55 34.36
N ASP A 101 9.84 12.48 35.20
CA ASP A 101 9.43 12.60 36.60
C ASP A 101 8.09 13.32 36.76
N ASN A 102 7.55 13.89 35.69
CA ASN A 102 6.23 14.52 35.72
C ASN A 102 5.14 13.44 35.77
N HIS A 103 4.20 13.56 36.71
CA HIS A 103 3.07 12.64 36.88
C HIS A 103 2.26 12.42 35.58
N GLU A 104 2.19 13.42 34.71
CA GLU A 104 1.47 13.35 33.43
C GLU A 104 2.27 12.74 32.27
N TYR A 105 3.55 12.37 32.49
CA TYR A 105 4.43 11.85 31.42
C TYR A 105 3.87 10.58 30.77
N THR A 106 3.31 9.66 31.55
CA THR A 106 2.73 8.42 31.04
C THR A 106 1.54 8.68 30.10
N TYR A 107 0.65 9.60 30.47
CA TYR A 107 -0.49 10.00 29.65
C TYR A 107 -0.03 10.67 28.35
N PHE A 108 0.96 11.57 28.44
CA PHE A 108 1.55 12.23 27.28
C PHE A 108 2.21 11.24 26.30
N LYS A 109 2.99 10.29 26.81
CA LYS A 109 3.59 9.21 26.02
C LYS A 109 2.54 8.38 25.29
N PHE A 110 1.47 7.99 25.98
CA PHE A 110 0.38 7.24 25.38
C PHE A 110 -0.34 8.03 24.28
N LYS A 111 -0.58 9.33 24.50
CA LYS A 111 -1.15 10.22 23.49
C LYS A 111 -0.29 10.31 22.23
N LEU A 112 1.03 10.48 22.37
CA LEU A 112 1.95 10.50 21.23
C LEU A 112 1.98 9.17 20.46
N PHE A 113 1.93 8.04 21.18
CA PHE A 113 1.82 6.73 20.55
C PHE A 113 0.56 6.58 19.71
N LEU A 114 -0.61 7.00 20.23
CA LEU A 114 -1.86 7.01 19.47
C LEU A 114 -1.79 7.92 18.24
N ILE A 115 -1.20 9.10 18.35
CA ILE A 115 -0.99 10.02 17.20
C ILE A 115 -0.13 9.34 16.13
N GLY A 116 0.95 8.67 16.52
CA GLY A 116 1.79 7.90 15.59
C GLY A 116 1.02 6.80 14.85
N ILE A 117 0.16 6.06 15.55
CA ILE A 117 -0.72 5.05 14.94
C ILE A 117 -1.69 5.69 13.94
N ILE A 118 -2.31 6.82 14.30
CA ILE A 118 -3.22 7.53 13.40
C ILE A 118 -2.50 7.94 12.10
N PHE A 119 -1.25 8.44 12.19
CA PHE A 119 -0.47 8.76 10.98
C PHE A 119 -0.13 7.53 10.14
N LEU A 120 0.15 6.38 10.76
CA LEU A 120 0.36 5.13 10.02
C LEU A 120 -0.92 4.68 9.29
N ILE A 121 -2.08 4.78 9.94
CA ILE A 121 -3.38 4.46 9.30
C ILE A 121 -3.64 5.40 8.13
N ILE A 122 -3.45 6.70 8.30
CA ILE A 122 -3.60 7.69 7.22
C ILE A 122 -2.66 7.35 6.06
N SER A 123 -1.39 7.02 6.34
CA SER A 123 -0.41 6.61 5.34
C SER A 123 -0.92 5.43 4.49
N GLU A 124 -1.37 4.37 5.14
CA GLU A 124 -1.87 3.16 4.47
C GLU A 124 -3.14 3.44 3.65
N VAL A 125 -4.09 4.21 4.21
CA VAL A 125 -5.32 4.58 3.51
C VAL A 125 -5.02 5.41 2.25
N SER A 126 -4.16 6.43 2.36
CA SER A 126 -3.78 7.26 1.20
C SER A 126 -3.15 6.46 0.06
N ILE A 127 -2.28 5.49 0.37
CA ILE A 127 -1.68 4.60 -0.65
C ILE A 127 -2.73 3.75 -1.35
N ARG A 128 -3.77 3.30 -0.65
CA ARG A 128 -4.84 2.48 -1.26
C ARG A 128 -5.66 3.25 -2.29
N TYR A 129 -5.82 4.56 -2.10
CA TYR A 129 -6.51 5.44 -3.03
C TYR A 129 -5.57 6.13 -4.02
N ALA A 130 -4.25 5.98 -3.86
CA ALA A 130 -3.26 6.45 -4.82
C ALA A 130 -3.37 5.66 -6.14
N GLY A 131 -3.22 6.37 -7.27
CA GLY A 131 -3.31 5.80 -8.62
C GLY A 131 -4.70 5.89 -9.26
N LEU A 132 -5.75 6.29 -8.53
CA LEU A 132 -7.09 6.51 -9.09
C LEU A 132 -7.17 7.79 -9.93
N ASN A 133 -6.59 8.89 -9.46
CA ASN A 133 -6.62 10.19 -10.14
C ASN A 133 -5.31 10.94 -9.93
N ASN A 134 -4.87 11.67 -10.96
CA ASN A 134 -3.60 12.38 -10.90
C ASN A 134 -3.62 13.53 -9.88
N LYS A 135 -4.77 14.20 -9.70
CA LYS A 135 -4.94 15.26 -8.68
C LYS A 135 -4.77 14.72 -7.25
N TYR A 136 -5.40 13.58 -6.94
CA TYR A 136 -5.29 12.96 -5.63
C TYR A 136 -3.86 12.47 -5.35
N ASN A 137 -3.16 11.95 -6.37
CA ASN A 137 -1.76 11.55 -6.21
C ASN A 137 -0.87 12.70 -5.75
N LEU A 138 -1.03 13.88 -6.34
CA LEU A 138 -0.26 15.07 -5.96
C LEU A 138 -0.58 15.52 -4.53
N ILE A 139 -1.87 15.50 -4.16
CA ILE A 139 -2.30 15.80 -2.78
C ILE A 139 -1.63 14.84 -1.81
N PHE A 140 -1.69 13.53 -2.07
CA PHE A 140 -1.10 12.53 -1.19
C PHE A 140 0.42 12.71 -1.04
N ILE A 141 1.16 12.97 -2.12
CA ILE A 141 2.61 13.22 -2.02
C ILE A 141 2.92 14.44 -1.13
N LEU A 142 2.11 15.50 -1.20
CA LEU A 142 2.33 16.72 -0.42
C LEU A 142 1.92 16.59 1.04
N THR A 143 0.97 15.72 1.37
CA THR A 143 0.47 15.50 2.75
C THR A 143 1.57 15.28 3.78
N PRO A 144 2.51 14.30 3.65
CA PRO A 144 3.55 14.09 4.65
C PRO A 144 4.48 15.30 4.81
N ILE A 145 4.75 16.03 3.73
CA ILE A 145 5.63 17.20 3.75
C ILE A 145 4.98 18.33 4.55
N ILE A 146 3.71 18.62 4.27
CA ILE A 146 2.95 19.66 4.97
C ILE A 146 2.80 19.31 6.45
N LEU A 147 2.48 18.04 6.77
CA LEU A 147 2.39 17.57 8.15
C LEU A 147 3.73 17.63 8.90
N PHE A 148 4.84 17.32 8.22
CA PHE A 148 6.16 17.42 8.82
C PHE A 148 6.51 18.86 9.15
N LEU A 149 6.27 19.79 8.22
CA LEU A 149 6.52 21.21 8.43
C LEU A 149 5.66 21.78 9.58
N SER A 150 4.37 21.42 9.63
CA SER A 150 3.48 21.87 10.71
C SER A 150 3.87 21.30 12.07
N MET A 151 4.21 20.01 12.15
CA MET A 151 4.69 19.44 13.41
C MET A 151 6.01 20.05 13.85
N ARG A 152 6.89 20.40 12.91
CA ARG A 152 8.18 21.02 13.22
C ARG A 152 8.00 22.42 13.80
N THR A 153 7.08 23.22 13.26
CA THR A 153 6.79 24.55 13.82
C THR A 153 6.17 24.45 15.20
N ILE A 154 5.25 23.51 15.43
CA ILE A 154 4.66 23.26 16.75
C ILE A 154 5.74 22.87 17.76
N PHE A 155 6.63 21.93 17.39
CA PHE A 155 7.74 21.48 18.24
C PHE A 155 8.65 22.65 18.65
N ASN A 156 9.06 23.48 17.68
CA ASN A 156 9.90 24.65 17.95
C ASN A 156 9.21 25.69 18.84
N ASN A 157 7.91 25.90 18.66
CA ASN A 157 7.15 26.82 19.49
C ASN A 157 7.09 26.32 20.94
N GLN A 158 6.83 25.04 21.16
CA GLN A 158 6.80 24.45 22.51
C GLN A 158 8.16 24.53 23.20
N LEU A 159 9.26 24.24 22.49
CA LEU A 159 10.62 24.42 23.01
C LEU A 159 10.93 25.85 23.44
N ARG A 160 10.35 26.85 22.75
CA ARG A 160 10.55 28.26 23.11
C ARG A 160 9.77 28.67 24.36
N PHE A 161 8.65 28.01 24.67
CA PHE A 161 7.87 28.28 25.88
C PHE A 161 8.47 27.64 27.14
N GLU A 162 9.31 26.60 27.00
CA GLU A 162 10.01 25.97 28.12
C GLU A 162 11.38 26.60 28.45
N LYS A 163 11.91 27.48 27.59
CA LYS A 163 13.10 28.31 27.87
C LYS A 163 12.69 29.61 28.54
#